data_AF-A0A7X7P8D4-F1
#
_entry.id   AF-A0A7X7P8D4-F1
#
_cell.length_a   1.000
_cell.length_b   1.000
_cell.length_c   1.000
_cell.angle_alpha   90.00
_cell.angle_beta   90.00
_cell.angle_gamma   90.00
#
_symmetry.space_group_name_H-M   'P 1'
#
loop_
_entity.id
_entity.type
_entity.pdbx_description
1 polymer ?
#
loop_
_entity_poly.entity_id
_entity_poly.type
_entity_poly.pdbx_seq_one_letter_code
_entity_poly.pdbx_strand_id
1 'polypeptide(L)'
;MQNFDDREMEIDERDCCYDLKDHVIPFFKRHIGELYDFIEKRRASSAERIETIDLIKLFIQDRKLPFDMRHYMNAQSDFIRKNIKEGCQNRQEIVSHWIKVYAEKHRNRAILLQCLYLDRVSQEIIPAIEKMLQDFHQQK
;
A
#
# COMPACT_ATOMS: atom_id res chain seq x y z
N MET A 1 14.19 26.97 -11.80
CA MET A 1 13.79 25.70 -11.15
C MET A 1 12.27 25.70 -11.09
N GLN A 2 11.61 24.69 -11.64
CA GLN A 2 10.15 24.59 -11.54
C GLN A 2 9.84 24.22 -10.09
N ASN A 3 9.18 25.12 -9.36
CA ASN A 3 8.77 24.87 -7.98
C ASN A 3 7.53 23.97 -8.03
N PHE A 4 7.65 22.74 -7.53
CA PHE A 4 6.49 21.90 -7.27
C PHE A 4 5.76 22.50 -6.05
N ASP A 5 4.48 22.85 -6.18
CA ASP A 5 3.64 23.21 -5.03
C ASP A 5 3.32 21.91 -4.29
N ASP A 6 3.65 21.82 -2.99
CA ASP A 6 3.39 20.65 -2.15
C ASP A 6 1.88 20.27 -2.12
N ARG A 7 0.98 21.20 -2.48
CA ARG A 7 -0.47 20.98 -2.58
C ARG A 7 -0.88 20.24 -3.84
N GLU A 8 -0.09 20.28 -4.92
CA GLU A 8 -0.36 19.50 -6.15
C GLU A 8 0.03 18.02 -5.98
N MET A 9 0.62 17.65 -4.84
CA MET A 9 1.06 16.28 -4.52
C MET A 9 0.07 15.47 -3.67
N GLU A 10 -1.15 15.96 -3.49
CA GLU A 10 -2.20 15.15 -2.88
C GLU A 10 -2.61 14.01 -3.80
N ILE A 11 -2.43 12.78 -3.32
CA ILE A 11 -2.99 11.59 -3.96
C ILE A 11 -4.51 11.66 -3.79
N ASP A 12 -5.24 11.76 -4.89
CA ASP A 12 -6.69 11.67 -4.87
C ASP A 12 -7.07 10.29 -4.33
N GLU A 13 -8.01 10.22 -3.39
CA GLU A 13 -8.52 8.95 -2.89
C GLU A 13 -9.00 8.04 -4.03
N ARG A 14 -9.49 8.63 -5.13
CA ARG A 14 -9.91 7.94 -6.35
C ARG A 14 -8.75 7.29 -7.12
N ASP A 15 -7.54 7.86 -7.06
CA ASP A 15 -6.34 7.28 -7.69
C ASP A 15 -5.83 6.05 -6.91
N CYS A 16 -6.23 5.90 -5.65
CA CYS A 16 -6.01 4.69 -4.84
C CYS A 16 -7.21 3.74 -4.80
N CYS A 17 -8.39 4.17 -5.26
CA CYS A 17 -9.63 3.37 -5.35
C CYS A 17 -9.75 2.63 -6.70
N TYR A 18 -8.66 2.04 -7.19
CA TYR A 18 -8.82 0.87 -8.08
C TYR A 18 -9.54 -0.24 -7.30
N ASP A 19 -10.03 -1.29 -7.97
CA ASP A 19 -10.68 -2.44 -7.32
C ASP A 19 -9.69 -3.21 -6.43
N LEU A 20 -9.29 -2.61 -5.31
CA LEU A 20 -8.35 -3.12 -4.33
C LEU A 20 -8.79 -4.49 -3.86
N LYS A 21 -10.10 -4.75 -3.84
CA LYS A 21 -10.70 -6.04 -3.53
C LYS A 21 -10.07 -7.19 -4.35
N ASP A 22 -9.83 -6.98 -5.63
CA ASP A 22 -9.23 -7.99 -6.52
C ASP A 22 -7.72 -8.17 -6.27
N HIS A 23 -7.06 -7.20 -5.63
CA HIS A 23 -5.62 -7.22 -5.37
C HIS A 23 -5.25 -7.58 -3.93
N VAL A 24 -6.17 -7.36 -2.97
CA VAL A 24 -5.98 -7.62 -1.54
C VAL A 24 -5.72 -9.12 -1.31
N ILE A 25 -6.58 -10.00 -1.83
CA ILE A 25 -6.44 -11.44 -1.62
C ILE A 25 -5.17 -11.99 -2.29
N PRO A 26 -4.86 -11.68 -3.56
CA PRO A 26 -3.59 -12.08 -4.16
C PRO A 26 -2.36 -11.55 -3.42
N PHE A 27 -2.40 -10.32 -2.89
CA PHE A 27 -1.32 -9.80 -2.06
C PHE A 27 -1.08 -10.68 -0.84
N PHE A 28 -2.12 -10.98 -0.06
CA PHE A 28 -1.97 -11.82 1.12
C PHE A 28 -1.59 -13.26 0.78
N LYS A 29 -2.06 -13.81 -0.35
CA LYS A 29 -1.66 -15.16 -0.77
C LYS A 29 -0.15 -15.26 -1.01
N ARG A 30 0.44 -14.24 -1.63
CA ARG A 30 1.89 -14.18 -1.86
C ARG A 30 2.71 -13.98 -0.59
N HIS A 31 2.09 -13.47 0.47
CA HIS A 31 2.77 -13.06 1.70
C HIS A 31 2.23 -13.76 2.95
N ILE A 32 1.52 -14.88 2.78
CA ILE A 32 0.78 -15.51 3.87
C ILE A 32 1.70 -16.02 4.98
N GLY A 33 2.87 -16.56 4.64
CA GLY A 33 3.84 -17.02 5.63
C GLY A 33 4.45 -15.87 6.42
N GLU A 34 4.81 -14.77 5.74
CA GLU A 34 5.34 -13.58 6.39
C GLU A 34 4.29 -12.89 7.27
N LEU A 35 3.03 -12.86 6.82
CA LEU A 35 1.90 -12.37 7.62
C LEU A 35 1.69 -13.24 8.86
N TYR A 36 1.72 -14.57 8.70
CA TYR A 36 1.58 -15.52 9.81
C TYR A 36 2.67 -15.28 10.86
N ASP A 37 3.93 -15.26 10.46
CA ASP A 37 5.05 -15.06 11.38
C ASP A 37 4.99 -13.67 12.05
N PHE A 38 4.54 -12.64 11.32
CA PHE A 38 4.31 -11.31 11.87
C PHE A 38 3.23 -11.31 12.95
N ILE A 39 2.08 -11.95 12.68
CA ILE A 39 0.95 -12.04 13.61
C ILE A 39 1.36 -12.80 14.88
N GLU A 40 2.02 -13.95 14.74
CA GLU A 40 2.46 -14.75 15.88
C GLU A 40 3.47 -14.00 16.74
N LYS A 41 4.43 -13.32 16.12
CA LYS A 41 5.38 -12.46 16.84
C LYS A 41 4.69 -11.34 17.60
N ARG A 42 3.73 -10.66 16.96
CA ARG A 42 2.97 -9.55 17.59
C ARG A 42 2.12 -10.04 18.75
N ARG A 43 1.40 -11.15 18.58
CA ARG A 43 0.59 -11.77 19.64
C ARG A 43 1.44 -12.24 20.82
N ALA A 44 2.61 -12.84 20.56
CA ALA A 44 3.53 -13.24 21.62
C ALA A 44 4.10 -12.05 22.43
N SER A 45 4.21 -10.88 21.80
CA SER A 45 4.75 -9.67 22.43
C SER A 45 3.69 -8.74 23.06
N SER A 46 2.40 -8.99 22.84
CA SER A 46 1.31 -8.12 23.26
C SER A 46 0.48 -8.78 24.37
N ALA A 47 0.27 -8.08 25.48
CA ALA A 47 -0.66 -8.50 26.52
C ALA A 47 -2.14 -8.28 26.11
N GLU A 48 -2.37 -7.42 25.12
CA GLU A 48 -3.70 -7.06 24.65
C GLU A 48 -4.09 -7.85 23.40
N ARG A 49 -5.38 -8.19 23.31
CA ARG A 49 -5.97 -8.81 22.13
C ARG A 49 -6.11 -7.76 21.03
N ILE A 50 -5.26 -7.86 20.02
CA ILE A 50 -5.32 -7.02 18.81
C ILE A 50 -6.19 -7.74 17.78
N GLU A 51 -7.14 -7.02 17.19
CA GLU A 51 -8.02 -7.54 16.15
C GLU A 51 -7.25 -7.84 14.85
N THR A 52 -7.70 -8.85 14.10
CA THR A 52 -7.02 -9.32 12.89
C THR A 52 -6.82 -8.20 11.86
N ILE A 53 -7.83 -7.34 11.69
CA ILE A 53 -7.78 -6.20 10.77
C ILE A 53 -6.64 -5.23 11.12
N ASP A 54 -6.40 -4.97 12.40
CA ASP A 54 -5.36 -4.04 12.84
C ASP A 54 -3.97 -4.64 12.67
N LEU A 55 -3.82 -5.94 12.96
CA LEU A 55 -2.58 -6.66 12.66
C LEU A 55 -2.25 -6.65 11.16
N ILE A 56 -3.26 -6.80 10.32
CA ILE A 56 -3.12 -6.72 8.86
C ILE A 56 -2.67 -5.33 8.43
N LYS A 57 -3.29 -4.25 8.94
CA LYS A 57 -2.87 -2.87 8.63
C LYS A 57 -1.43 -2.62 9.07
N LEU A 58 -1.07 -3.05 10.27
CA LEU A 58 0.30 -2.93 10.78
C LEU A 58 1.29 -3.69 9.90
N PHE A 59 0.94 -4.88 9.44
CA PHE A 59 1.78 -5.65 8.52
C PHE A 59 2.02 -4.90 7.20
N ILE A 60 0.98 -4.33 6.58
CA ILE A 60 1.11 -3.58 5.33
C ILE A 60 1.99 -2.34 5.52
N GLN A 61 1.79 -1.61 6.62
CA GLN A 61 2.58 -0.43 6.96
C GLN A 61 4.05 -0.77 7.20
N ASP A 62 4.33 -1.84 7.95
CA ASP A 62 5.70 -2.31 8.23
C ASP A 62 6.43 -2.72 6.94
N ARG A 63 5.72 -3.44 6.06
CA ARG A 63 6.22 -3.87 4.77
C ARG A 63 6.50 -2.72 3.80
N LYS A 64 5.90 -1.54 4.01
CA LYS A 64 5.95 -0.39 3.09
C LYS A 64 5.60 -0.78 1.64
N LEU A 65 4.66 -1.71 1.45
CA LEU A 65 4.26 -2.23 0.14
C LEU A 65 2.77 -2.00 -0.13
N PRO A 66 2.42 -1.35 -1.26
CA PRO A 66 1.09 -1.38 -1.82
C PRO A 66 0.66 -2.80 -2.22
N PHE A 67 -0.65 -3.07 -2.24
CA PHE A 67 -1.19 -4.37 -2.69
C PHE A 67 -0.80 -4.73 -4.14
N ASP A 68 -0.74 -3.73 -5.01
CA ASP A 68 -0.24 -3.85 -6.37
C ASP A 68 0.81 -2.78 -6.67
N MET A 69 2.08 -3.19 -6.63
CA MET A 69 3.21 -2.33 -6.98
C MET A 69 3.19 -1.87 -8.43
N ARG A 70 2.71 -2.68 -9.38
CA ARG A 70 2.67 -2.29 -10.79
C ARG A 70 1.64 -1.18 -10.98
N HIS A 71 0.46 -1.36 -10.41
CA HIS A 71 -0.58 -0.33 -10.46
C HIS A 71 -0.10 0.96 -9.79
N TYR A 72 0.49 0.85 -8.59
CA TYR A 72 1.07 2.00 -7.89
C TYR A 72 2.10 2.75 -8.74
N MET A 73 3.04 2.04 -9.38
CA MET A 73 4.07 2.66 -10.21
C MET A 73 3.48 3.32 -11.47
N ASN A 74 2.41 2.78 -12.04
CA ASN A 74 1.69 3.40 -13.15
C ASN A 74 1.02 4.70 -12.71
N ALA A 75 0.26 4.68 -11.60
CA ALA A 75 -0.38 5.86 -11.05
C ALA A 75 0.64 6.95 -10.69
N GLN A 76 1.76 6.57 -10.07
CA GLN A 76 2.88 7.46 -9.78
C GLN A 76 3.48 8.07 -11.06
N SER A 77 3.65 7.25 -12.12
CA SER A 77 4.17 7.72 -13.40
C SER A 77 3.22 8.72 -14.07
N ASP A 78 1.93 8.45 -14.05
CA ASP A 78 0.91 9.32 -14.65
C ASP A 78 0.74 10.61 -13.84
N PHE A 79 0.82 10.53 -12.52
CA PHE A 79 0.88 11.70 -11.64
C PHE A 79 2.08 12.60 -11.99
N ILE A 80 3.29 12.04 -12.10
CA ILE A 80 4.48 12.81 -12.47
C ILE A 80 4.32 13.43 -13.86
N ARG A 81 3.73 12.70 -14.82
CA ARG A 81 3.48 13.20 -16.18
C ARG A 81 2.50 14.37 -16.22
N LYS A 82 1.41 14.31 -15.46
CA LYS A 82 0.42 15.41 -15.38
C LYS A 82 1.01 16.70 -14.83
N ASN A 83 1.97 16.58 -13.91
CA ASN A 83 2.60 17.71 -13.23
C ASN A 83 3.84 18.27 -13.97
N ILE A 84 4.38 17.56 -14.97
CA ILE A 84 5.48 18.04 -15.81
C ILE A 84 4.90 18.57 -17.13
N LYS A 85 5.05 19.87 -17.39
CA LYS A 85 4.60 20.51 -18.64
C LYS A 85 5.21 19.81 -19.87
N GLU A 86 4.38 19.60 -20.90
CA GLU A 86 4.86 19.13 -22.20
C GLU A 86 5.90 20.11 -22.78
N GLY A 87 6.97 19.57 -23.37
CA GLY A 87 8.07 20.37 -23.94
C GLY A 87 9.14 20.84 -22.93
N CYS A 88 9.07 20.42 -21.67
CA CYS A 88 10.09 20.76 -20.67
C CYS A 88 11.46 20.16 -21.02
N GLN A 89 12.46 21.01 -21.26
CA GLN A 89 13.86 20.61 -21.27
C GLN A 89 14.23 20.08 -19.88
N ASN A 90 15.01 18.99 -19.80
CA ASN A 90 15.43 18.33 -18.55
C ASN A 90 14.35 17.52 -17.81
N ARG A 91 13.34 17.01 -18.52
CA ARG A 91 12.32 16.09 -17.97
C ARG A 91 12.91 14.98 -17.09
N GLN A 92 13.99 14.33 -17.51
CA GLN A 92 14.60 13.23 -16.76
C GLN A 92 15.16 13.68 -15.41
N GLU A 93 15.75 14.87 -15.34
CA GLU A 93 16.28 15.45 -14.10
C GLU A 93 15.15 15.80 -13.13
N ILE A 94 14.06 16.35 -13.66
CA ILE A 94 12.86 16.70 -12.89
C ILE A 94 12.21 15.43 -12.30
N VAL A 95 12.04 14.38 -13.10
CA VAL A 95 11.52 13.09 -12.63
C VAL A 95 12.44 12.52 -11.54
N SER A 96 13.76 12.54 -11.77
CA SER A 96 14.75 12.03 -10.81
C SER A 96 14.71 12.80 -9.48
N HIS A 97 14.59 14.12 -9.55
CA HIS A 97 14.43 14.97 -8.38
C HIS A 97 13.14 14.64 -7.63
N TRP A 98 12.03 14.53 -8.35
CA TRP A 98 10.75 14.18 -7.75
C TRP A 98 10.80 12.82 -7.04
N ILE A 99 11.40 11.80 -7.68
CA ILE A 99 11.55 10.47 -7.06
C ILE A 99 12.36 10.56 -5.77
N LYS A 100 13.48 11.31 -5.81
CA LYS A 100 14.37 11.46 -4.66
C LYS A 100 13.71 12.15 -3.48
N VAL A 101 12.86 13.14 -3.73
CA VAL A 101 12.29 13.99 -2.68
C VAL A 101 10.92 13.48 -2.19
N TYR A 102 10.11 12.92 -3.09
CA TYR A 102 8.68 12.75 -2.83
C TYR A 102 8.16 11.30 -2.94
N ALA A 103 8.91 10.37 -3.53
CA ALA A 103 8.41 9.01 -3.77
C ALA A 103 8.05 8.26 -2.47
N GLU A 104 8.82 8.42 -1.39
CA GLU A 104 8.51 7.75 -0.12
C GLU A 104 7.23 8.32 0.51
N LYS A 105 7.08 9.64 0.55
CA LYS A 105 5.88 10.31 1.08
C LYS A 105 4.64 9.89 0.29
N HIS A 106 4.74 9.86 -1.04
CA HIS A 106 3.69 9.41 -1.94
C HIS A 106 3.31 7.94 -1.65
N ARG A 107 4.30 7.04 -1.56
CA ARG A 107 4.06 5.63 -1.23
C ARG A 107 3.37 5.45 0.12
N ASN A 108 3.85 6.13 1.16
CA ASN A 108 3.27 6.04 2.49
C ASN A 108 1.82 6.52 2.50
N ARG A 109 1.51 7.58 1.75
CA ARG A 109 0.13 8.07 1.60
C ARG A 109 -0.76 7.05 0.88
N ALA A 110 -0.28 6.43 -0.19
CA ALA A 110 -1.01 5.38 -0.90
C ALA A 110 -1.30 4.18 0.02
N ILE A 111 -0.33 3.75 0.83
CA ILE A 111 -0.51 2.66 1.80
C ILE A 111 -1.55 3.03 2.86
N LEU A 112 -1.52 4.25 3.38
CA LEU A 112 -2.53 4.71 4.34
C LEU A 112 -3.94 4.68 3.75
N LEU A 113 -4.10 5.14 2.50
CA LEU A 113 -5.39 5.07 1.79
C LEU A 113 -5.86 3.63 1.59
N GLN A 114 -4.95 2.71 1.28
CA GLN A 114 -5.27 1.28 1.19
C GLN A 114 -5.72 0.70 2.53
N CYS A 115 -5.08 1.08 3.65
CA CYS A 115 -5.53 0.68 4.98
C CYS A 115 -6.93 1.25 5.33
N LEU A 116 -7.24 2.48 4.92
CA LEU A 116 -8.58 3.06 5.09
C LEU A 116 -9.62 2.34 4.22
N TYR A 117 -9.24 1.93 3.01
CA TYR A 117 -10.12 1.13 2.15
C TYR A 117 -10.37 -0.26 2.72
N LEU A 118 -9.34 -0.91 3.30
CA LEU A 118 -9.50 -2.21 3.97
C LEU A 118 -10.60 -2.18 5.01
N ASP A 119 -10.75 -1.09 5.76
CA ASP A 119 -11.85 -0.95 6.73
C ASP A 119 -13.23 -1.04 6.07
N ARG A 120 -13.39 -0.44 4.88
CA ARG A 120 -14.65 -0.43 4.13
C ARG A 120 -15.03 -1.81 3.60
N VAL A 121 -14.04 -2.65 3.26
CA VAL A 121 -14.28 -4.00 2.70
C VAL A 121 -13.97 -5.13 3.68
N SER A 122 -13.65 -4.80 4.93
CA SER A 122 -13.15 -5.73 5.96
C SER A 122 -14.02 -6.97 6.14
N GLN A 123 -15.34 -6.79 6.16
CA GLN A 123 -16.31 -7.88 6.33
C GLN A 123 -16.20 -8.96 5.25
N GLU A 124 -15.76 -8.60 4.05
CA GLU A 124 -15.63 -9.54 2.93
C GLU A 124 -14.24 -10.18 2.89
N ILE A 125 -13.19 -9.41 3.18
CA ILE A 125 -11.80 -9.85 3.01
C ILE A 125 -11.24 -10.57 4.23
N ILE A 126 -11.64 -10.19 5.45
CA ILE A 126 -11.06 -10.71 6.69
C ILE A 126 -11.33 -12.22 6.83
N PRO A 127 -12.56 -12.73 6.61
CA PRO A 127 -12.80 -14.17 6.68
C PRO A 127 -11.92 -14.98 5.72
N ALA A 128 -11.66 -14.43 4.52
CA ALA A 128 -10.82 -15.09 3.53
C ALA A 128 -9.34 -15.12 3.97
N ILE A 129 -8.82 -14.02 4.53
CA ILE A 129 -7.45 -13.93 5.03
C ILE A 129 -7.27 -14.83 6.26
N GLU A 130 -8.24 -14.84 7.19
CA GLU A 130 -8.22 -15.72 8.37
C GLU A 130 -8.22 -17.20 7.97
N LYS A 131 -9.06 -17.58 7.00
CA LYS A 131 -9.04 -18.93 6.44
C LYS A 131 -7.67 -19.27 5.86
N MET A 132 -7.06 -18.37 5.08
CA MET A 132 -5.72 -18.58 4.53
C MET A 132 -4.65 -18.76 5.61
N LEU A 133 -4.74 -18.03 6.72
CA LEU A 133 -3.84 -18.17 7.86
C LEU A 133 -4.01 -19.53 8.55
N GLN A 134 -5.27 -19.97 8.72
CA GLN A 134 -5.58 -21.28 9.29
C GLN A 134 -5.08 -22.42 8.39
N ASP A 135 -5.36 -22.34 7.09
CA ASP A 135 -4.91 -23.32 6.10
C ASP A 135 -3.38 -23.39 6.07
N PHE A 136 -2.69 -22.25 6.13
CA PHE A 136 -1.22 -22.19 6.20
C PHE A 136 -0.68 -22.82 7.50
N HIS A 137 -1.31 -22.56 8.64
CA HIS A 137 -0.92 -23.15 9.92
C HIS A 137 -1.05 -24.68 9.92
N GLN A 138 -2.11 -25.22 9.32
CA GLN A 138 -2.34 -26.68 9.26
C GLN A 138 -1.40 -27.42 8.30
N GLN A 139 -0.79 -26.72 7.34
CA GLN A 139 0.15 -27.28 6.38
C GLN A 139 1.63 -27.22 6.84
N LYS A 140 1.88 -26.54 7.97
CA LYS A 140 3.21 -26.37 8.56
C LYS A 140 3.50 -27.46 9.60
#